data_AF-A0A069DHW3-F1
#
_entry.id   AF-A0A069DHW3-F1
#
_cell.length_a   1.000
_cell.length_b   1.000
_cell.length_c   1.000
_cell.angle_alpha   90.00
_cell.angle_beta   90.00
_cell.angle_gamma   90.00
#
_symmetry.space_group_name_H-M   'P 1'
#
loop_
_entity.id
_entity.type
_entity.pdbx_description
1 polymer ?
#
loop_
_entity_poly.entity_id
_entity_poly.type
_entity_poly.pdbx_seq_one_letter_code
_entity_poly.pdbx_strand_id
1 'polypeptide(L)'
;MELMQKYIDNVYSLNGIYIMQIPSSMPFKQAKEMADKWKNRFGQGRPLMVIPEEVDIQYMESFDTSIAIRMLTNGYRLKRSSELGVKYIWSDRLKRKEEGQRWKNYTLTDADLLARDWQLVREDLQL
;
A
#
# COMPACT_ATOMS: atom_id res chain seq x y z
N MET A 1 -13.94 -7.34 22.35
CA MET A 1 -14.13 -6.16 21.48
C MET A 1 -13.09 -5.07 21.73
N GLU A 2 -12.66 -4.85 22.99
CA GLU A 2 -11.69 -3.80 23.36
C GLU A 2 -10.31 -3.92 22.69
N LEU A 3 -9.78 -5.13 22.53
CA LEU A 3 -8.43 -5.33 21.98
C LEU A 3 -8.29 -4.82 20.54
N MET A 4 -9.33 -4.97 19.70
CA MET A 4 -9.27 -4.50 18.32
C MET A 4 -9.37 -2.98 18.20
N GLN A 5 -10.21 -2.35 19.04
CA GLN A 5 -10.36 -0.91 19.00
C GLN A 5 -9.01 -0.25 19.34
N LYS A 6 -8.29 -0.81 20.32
CA LYS A 6 -6.92 -0.39 20.66
C LYS A 6 -5.95 -0.45 19.46
N TYR A 7 -6.00 -1.49 18.63
CA TYR A 7 -5.13 -1.55 17.45
C TYR A 7 -5.56 -0.61 16.33
N ILE A 8 -6.87 -0.42 16.13
CA ILE A 8 -7.40 0.53 15.15
C ILE A 8 -6.99 1.97 15.51
N ASP A 9 -7.02 2.32 16.80
CA ASP A 9 -6.67 3.66 17.28
C ASP A 9 -5.18 3.98 17.12
N ASN A 10 -4.32 2.95 17.02
CA ASN A 10 -2.88 3.08 16.81
C ASN A 10 -2.46 2.96 15.33
N VAL A 11 -3.42 2.92 14.40
CA VAL A 11 -3.10 2.92 12.97
C VAL A 11 -2.66 4.31 12.54
N TYR A 12 -1.53 4.37 11.82
CA TYR A 12 -1.08 5.60 11.18
C TYR A 12 -0.87 5.37 9.68
N SER A 13 -0.75 6.47 8.92
CA SER A 13 -0.59 6.40 7.46
C SER A 13 0.83 6.75 7.03
N LEU A 14 1.38 5.96 6.10
CA LEU A 14 2.62 6.21 5.39
C LEU A 14 2.34 6.19 3.88
N ASN A 15 2.51 7.34 3.21
CA ASN A 15 2.33 7.46 1.75
C ASN A 15 0.99 6.90 1.21
N GLY A 16 -0.07 7.02 2.01
CA GLY A 16 -1.43 6.54 1.70
C GLY A 16 -1.71 5.09 2.11
N ILE A 17 -0.72 4.35 2.61
CA ILE A 17 -0.88 3.01 3.21
C ILE A 17 -1.06 3.18 4.70
N TYR A 18 -2.08 2.53 5.25
CA TYR A 18 -2.32 2.47 6.69
C TYR A 18 -1.54 1.31 7.28
N ILE A 19 -0.87 1.53 8.41
CA ILE A 19 -0.04 0.52 9.05
C ILE A 19 -0.58 0.20 10.43
N MET A 20 -0.82 -1.09 10.68
CA MET A 20 -1.19 -1.63 11.97
C MET A 20 -0.06 -2.53 12.46
N GLN A 21 0.58 -2.11 13.54
CA GLN A 21 1.51 -2.98 14.25
C GLN A 21 0.74 -3.93 15.16
N ILE A 22 1.12 -5.21 15.12
CA ILE A 22 0.57 -6.27 15.96
C ILE A 22 1.70 -7.03 16.65
N PRO A 23 1.47 -7.63 17.83
CA PRO A 23 2.45 -8.51 18.45
C PRO A 23 2.79 -9.68 17.50
N SER A 24 4.06 -10.04 17.40
CA SER A 24 4.52 -11.20 16.59
C SER A 24 3.92 -12.53 17.03
N SER A 25 3.48 -12.61 18.29
CA SER A 25 2.77 -13.77 18.84
C SER A 25 1.32 -13.89 18.35
N MET A 26 0.78 -12.88 17.65
CA MET A 26 -0.59 -12.90 17.15
C MET A 26 -0.76 -13.97 16.07
N PRO A 27 -1.73 -14.89 16.22
CA PRO A 27 -2.01 -15.88 15.20
C PRO A 27 -2.46 -15.23 13.88
N PHE A 28 -2.00 -15.78 12.75
CA PHE A 28 -2.35 -15.29 11.41
C PHE A 28 -3.87 -15.14 11.19
N LYS A 29 -4.67 -16.07 11.74
CA LYS A 29 -6.13 -16.00 11.65
C LYS A 29 -6.68 -14.71 12.27
N GLN A 30 -6.17 -14.29 13.42
CA GLN A 30 -6.60 -13.05 14.08
C GLN A 30 -6.15 -11.81 13.30
N ALA A 31 -4.90 -11.79 12.81
CA ALA A 31 -4.41 -10.72 11.96
C ALA A 31 -5.26 -10.55 10.68
N LYS A 32 -5.65 -11.68 10.06
CA LYS A 32 -6.54 -11.68 8.91
C LYS A 32 -7.92 -11.13 9.25
N GLU A 33 -8.52 -11.55 10.37
CA GLU A 33 -9.82 -11.03 10.82
C GLU A 33 -9.77 -9.50 11.05
N MET A 34 -8.65 -8.96 11.54
CA MET A 34 -8.45 -7.52 11.66
C MET A 34 -8.40 -6.83 10.29
N ALA A 35 -7.62 -7.38 9.35
CA ALA A 35 -7.53 -6.86 7.98
C ALA A 35 -8.87 -6.90 7.24
N ASP A 36 -9.64 -7.99 7.39
CA ASP A 36 -10.96 -8.13 6.77
C ASP A 36 -11.95 -7.10 7.34
N LYS A 37 -11.93 -6.88 8.66
CA LYS A 37 -12.79 -5.86 9.29
C LYS A 37 -12.39 -4.44 8.89
N TRP A 38 -11.09 -4.15 8.78
CA TRP A 38 -10.62 -2.88 8.25
C TRP A 38 -11.15 -2.64 6.84
N LYS A 39 -10.98 -3.63 5.95
CA LYS A 39 -11.47 -3.58 4.57
C LYS A 39 -12.98 -3.35 4.51
N ASN A 40 -13.75 -4.03 5.37
CA ASN A 40 -15.21 -3.86 5.43
C ASN A 40 -15.63 -2.47 5.95
N ARG A 41 -14.86 -1.88 6.88
CA ARG A 41 -15.19 -0.58 7.48
C ARG A 41 -14.79 0.60 6.60
N PHE A 42 -13.63 0.52 5.96
CA PHE A 42 -13.02 1.66 5.26
C PHE A 42 -12.99 1.52 3.74
N GLY A 43 -13.38 0.35 3.21
CA GLY A 43 -13.45 0.09 1.78
C GLY A 43 -12.09 0.00 1.10
N GLN A 44 -12.10 0.01 -0.23
CA GLN A 44 -10.92 -0.16 -1.08
C GLN A 44 -9.98 1.06 -1.09
N GLY A 45 -10.32 2.16 -0.41
CA GLY A 45 -9.50 3.36 -0.43
C GLY A 45 -8.52 3.50 0.73
N ARG A 46 -8.42 2.50 1.61
CA ARG A 46 -7.49 2.55 2.74
C ARG A 46 -6.76 1.22 2.82
N PRO A 47 -5.71 0.99 2.02
CA PRO A 47 -4.96 -0.25 2.13
C PRO A 47 -4.33 -0.35 3.51
N LEU A 48 -4.55 -1.48 4.19
CA LEU A 48 -3.94 -1.78 5.47
C LEU A 48 -2.79 -2.76 5.28
N MET A 49 -1.63 -2.40 5.80
CA MET A 49 -0.53 -3.30 6.04
C MET A 49 -0.50 -3.67 7.51
N VAL A 50 -0.54 -4.97 7.80
CA VAL A 50 -0.40 -5.50 9.15
C VAL A 50 1.02 -6.01 9.27
N ILE A 51 1.79 -5.45 10.21
CA ILE A 51 3.18 -5.83 10.43
C ILE A 51 3.44 -6.13 11.92
N PRO A 52 4.46 -6.94 12.24
CA PRO A 52 4.85 -7.13 13.63
C PRO A 52 5.39 -5.85 14.29
N GLU A 53 5.17 -5.68 15.59
CA GLU A 53 5.65 -4.53 16.39
C GLU A 53 7.19 -4.40 16.41
N GLU A 54 7.92 -5.50 16.27
CA GLU A 54 9.39 -5.48 16.18
C GLU A 54 9.92 -4.91 14.85
N VAL A 55 9.06 -4.71 13.85
CA VAL A 55 9.45 -4.05 12.61
C VAL A 55 9.47 -2.55 12.85
N ASP A 56 10.67 -1.97 12.84
CA ASP A 56 10.85 -0.53 12.94
C ASP A 56 10.47 0.16 11.63
N ILE A 57 9.36 0.90 11.68
CA ILE A 57 8.78 1.59 10.54
C ILE A 57 9.42 2.96 10.33
N GLN A 58 10.17 3.50 11.29
CA GLN A 58 10.87 4.79 11.10
C GLN A 58 11.90 4.72 9.96
N TYR A 59 12.40 3.52 9.65
CA TYR A 59 13.26 3.28 8.48
C TYR A 59 12.49 3.09 7.17
N MET A 60 11.17 3.00 7.22
CA MET A 60 10.29 2.95 6.05
C MET A 60 9.88 4.37 5.63
N GLU A 61 10.83 5.27 5.35
CA GLU A 61 10.51 6.59 4.75
C GLU A 61 9.71 6.45 3.43
N SER A 62 9.77 5.26 2.84
CA SER A 62 9.07 4.82 1.66
C SER A 62 8.76 3.33 1.75
N PHE A 63 7.77 2.87 0.99
CA PHE A 63 7.62 1.45 0.76
C PHE A 63 8.40 1.03 -0.49
N ASP A 64 9.12 -0.10 -0.39
CA ASP A 64 9.92 -0.63 -1.49
C ASP A 64 9.05 -1.13 -2.65
N THR A 65 9.70 -1.53 -3.74
CA THR A 65 9.01 -2.00 -4.95
C THR A 65 8.24 -3.31 -4.73
N SER A 66 8.58 -4.10 -3.71
CA SER A 66 7.81 -5.30 -3.37
C SER A 66 6.42 -4.93 -2.83
N ILE A 67 6.35 -3.89 -1.99
CA ILE A 67 5.09 -3.35 -1.51
C ILE A 67 4.33 -2.68 -2.66
N ALA A 68 5.03 -1.95 -3.53
CA ALA A 68 4.42 -1.33 -4.71
C ALA A 68 3.73 -2.37 -5.61
N ILE A 69 4.41 -3.48 -5.93
CA ILE A 69 3.84 -4.58 -6.72
C ILE A 69 2.63 -5.19 -6.01
N ARG A 70 2.68 -5.38 -4.69
CA ARG A 70 1.53 -5.90 -3.93
C ARG A 70 0.34 -4.94 -4.01
N MET A 71 0.54 -3.64 -3.88
CA MET A 71 -0.53 -2.66 -4.04
C MET A 71 -1.12 -2.71 -5.46
N LEU A 72 -0.26 -2.69 -6.48
CA LEU A 72 -0.69 -2.75 -7.88
C LEU A 72 -1.53 -4.00 -8.15
N THR A 73 -1.01 -5.18 -7.79
CA THR A 73 -1.72 -6.47 -7.99
C THR A 73 -3.03 -6.59 -7.20
N ASN A 74 -3.20 -5.80 -6.14
CA ASN A 74 -4.46 -5.69 -5.39
C ASN A 74 -5.42 -4.60 -5.94
N GLY A 75 -5.13 -4.04 -7.12
CA GLY A 75 -6.02 -3.11 -7.83
C GLY A 75 -5.80 -1.64 -7.50
N TYR A 76 -4.82 -1.30 -6.66
CA TYR A 76 -4.49 0.08 -6.36
C TYR A 76 -3.67 0.73 -7.49
N ARG A 77 -3.79 2.05 -7.65
CA ARG A 77 -2.98 2.81 -8.59
C ARG A 77 -1.83 3.50 -7.85
N LEU A 78 -0.66 3.44 -8.45
CA LEU A 78 0.54 4.07 -7.90
C LEU A 78 1.06 5.18 -8.81
N LYS A 79 1.86 6.05 -8.22
CA LYS A 79 2.71 7.04 -8.89
C LYS A 79 4.08 7.05 -8.22
N ARG A 80 5.06 7.60 -8.91
CA ARG A 80 6.37 7.93 -8.35
C ARG A 80 6.45 9.43 -8.12
N SER A 81 6.91 9.87 -6.95
CA SER A 81 7.05 11.30 -6.68
C SER A 81 8.15 11.96 -7.55
N SER A 82 9.12 11.18 -8.02
CA SER A 82 10.16 11.60 -8.95
C SER A 82 9.69 11.65 -10.41
N GLU A 83 8.55 11.03 -10.75
CA GLU A 83 8.02 10.99 -12.12
C GLU A 83 6.67 11.72 -12.21
N LEU A 84 6.74 13.04 -12.41
CA LEU A 84 5.55 13.88 -12.54
C LEU A 84 4.65 13.42 -13.70
N GLY A 85 3.35 13.30 -13.43
CA GLY A 85 2.35 12.92 -14.43
C GLY A 85 2.34 11.43 -14.81
N VAL A 86 3.17 10.59 -14.17
CA VAL A 86 3.23 9.16 -14.44
C VAL A 86 2.40 8.37 -13.44
N LYS A 87 1.50 7.52 -13.95
CA LYS A 87 0.67 6.60 -13.16
C LYS A 87 0.97 5.14 -13.57
N TYR A 88 0.81 4.23 -12.61
CA TYR A 88 1.02 2.79 -12.75
C TYR A 88 -0.22 2.03 -12.27
N ILE A 89 -0.60 0.98 -12.99
CA ILE A 89 -1.70 0.07 -12.63
C ILE A 89 -1.34 -1.38 -12.94
N TRP A 90 -2.05 -2.30 -12.29
CA TRP A 90 -2.11 -3.70 -12.70
C TRP A 90 -3.47 -4.00 -13.32
N SER A 91 -3.48 -4.68 -14.47
CA SER A 91 -4.67 -5.33 -15.00
C SER A 91 -4.40 -6.83 -15.20
N ASP A 92 -3.73 -7.14 -16.30
CA ASP A 92 -3.21 -8.44 -16.71
C ASP A 92 -1.69 -8.47 -16.57
N ARG A 93 -1.07 -7.30 -16.64
CA ARG A 93 0.35 -7.02 -16.45
C ARG A 93 0.52 -5.59 -15.97
N LEU A 94 1.74 -5.25 -15.56
CA LEU A 94 2.08 -3.89 -15.19
C LEU A 94 1.91 -2.94 -16.39
N LYS A 95 1.18 -1.85 -16.16
CA LYS A 95 0.99 -0.79 -17.14
C LYS A 95 1.39 0.55 -16.56
N ARG A 96 1.99 1.38 -17.42
CA ARG A 96 2.40 2.76 -17.15
C ARG A 96 1.66 3.69 -18.11
N LYS A 97 1.33 4.89 -17.63
CA LYS A 97 0.79 5.97 -18.45
C LYS A 97 1.41 7.29 -18.00
N GLU A 98 1.79 8.09 -18.99
CA GLU A 98 2.13 9.50 -18.81
C GLU A 98 0.90 10.36 -19.13
N GLU A 99 0.87 11.59 -18.65
CA GLU A 99 -0.21 12.52 -18.92
C GLU A 99 -0.43 12.71 -20.44
N GLY A 100 -1.70 12.71 -20.86
CA GLY A 100 -2.06 12.77 -22.28
C GLY A 100 -1.81 11.49 -23.10
N GLN A 101 -1.15 10.46 -22.55
CA GLN A 101 -0.88 9.21 -23.28
C GLN A 101 -1.90 8.10 -22.98
N ARG A 102 -1.88 7.05 -23.81
CA ARG A 102 -2.56 5.78 -23.54
C ARG A 102 -1.73 4.91 -22.61
N TRP A 103 -2.39 4.00 -21.88
CA TRP A 103 -1.72 2.97 -21.08
C TRP A 103 -0.87 2.06 -21.96
N LYS A 104 0.37 1.82 -21.53
CA LYS A 104 1.32 0.93 -22.19
C LYS A 104 1.79 -0.13 -21.22
N ASN A 105 2.11 -1.30 -21.75
CA ASN A 105 2.76 -2.36 -20.96
C ASN A 105 4.12 -1.84 -20.49
N TYR A 106 4.47 -2.15 -19.26
CA TYR A 106 5.70 -1.68 -18.64
C TYR A 106 6.39 -2.82 -17.91
N THR A 107 7.70 -2.86 -18.02
CA THR A 107 8.57 -3.77 -17.27
C THR A 107 9.37 -2.92 -16.31
N LEU A 108 9.41 -3.31 -15.03
CA LEU A 108 10.20 -2.62 -14.03
C LEU A 108 11.68 -2.63 -14.43
N THR A 109 12.32 -1.48 -14.22
CA THR A 109 13.75 -1.26 -14.41
C THR A 109 14.49 -1.37 -13.08
N ASP A 110 15.82 -1.43 -13.11
CA ASP A 110 16.64 -1.41 -11.90
C ASP A 110 16.39 -0.14 -11.07
N ALA A 111 16.15 0.98 -11.73
CA ALA A 111 15.79 2.24 -11.06
C ALA A 111 14.45 2.13 -10.33
N ASP A 112 13.49 1.40 -10.89
CA ASP A 112 12.22 1.12 -10.21
C ASP A 112 12.43 0.21 -9.00
N LEU A 113 13.30 -0.80 -9.09
CA LEU A 113 13.55 -1.72 -7.96
C LEU A 113 14.20 -1.04 -6.76
N LEU A 114 15.02 -0.02 -7.01
CA LEU A 114 15.69 0.77 -5.98
C LEU A 114 14.89 2.01 -5.55
N ALA A 115 13.74 2.26 -6.19
CA ALA A 115 12.92 3.42 -5.92
C ALA A 115 12.35 3.41 -4.50
N ARG A 116 12.47 4.56 -3.84
CA ARG A 116 11.96 4.83 -2.49
C ARG A 116 10.92 5.94 -2.51
N ASP A 117 10.17 6.04 -3.59
CA ASP A 117 9.36 7.21 -3.87
C ASP A 117 7.97 6.88 -4.44
N TRP A 118 7.57 5.62 -4.26
CA TRP A 118 6.24 5.12 -4.60
C TRP A 118 5.17 5.71 -3.68
N GLN A 119 4.04 6.09 -4.26
CA GLN A 119 2.89 6.65 -3.55
C GLN A 119 1.59 6.16 -4.16
N LEU A 120 0.57 5.96 -3.31
CA LEU A 120 -0.80 5.73 -3.78
C LEU A 120 -1.37 6.98 -4.44
N VAL A 121 -2.14 6.78 -5.52
CA VAL A 121 -2.89 7.87 -6.15
C VAL A 121 -4.08 8.22 -5.27
N ARG A 122 -4.17 9.48 -4.82
CA ARG A 122 -5.19 9.95 -3.85
C ARG A 122 -6.65 9.78 -4.31
N GLU A 123 -6.89 9.71 -5.62
CA GLU A 123 -8.23 9.39 -6.18
C GLU A 123 -8.74 8.03 -5.67
N ASP A 124 -7.85 7.11 -5.33
CA ASP A 124 -8.21 5.83 -4.74
C ASP A 124 -8.49 5.96 -3.23
N LEU A 125 -8.06 7.03 -2.54
CA LEU A 125 -8.17 7.19 -1.08
C LEU A 125 -9.45 7.89 -0.59
N GLN A 126 -10.30 8.36 -1.51
CA GLN A 126 -11.54 9.07 -1.18
C GLN A 126 -12.75 8.11 -1.24
N LEU A 127 -13.33 7.85 -0.06
CA LEU A 127 -14.73 7.52 0.18
C LEU A 127 -15.24 8.45 1.28
#